data_AF-A0A9N8HM11-F1
#
_entry.id   AF-A0A9N8HM11-F1
#
_cell.length_a   1.000
_cell.length_b   1.000
_cell.length_c   1.000
_cell.angle_alpha   90.00
_cell.angle_beta   90.00
_cell.angle_gamma   90.00
#
_symmetry.space_group_name_H-M   'P 1'
#
loop_
_entity.id
_entity.type
_entity.pdbx_description
1 polymer ?
#
loop_
_entity_poly.entity_id
_entity_poly.type
_entity_poly.pdbx_seq_one_letter_code
_entity_poly.pdbx_strand_id
1 'polypeptide(L)' 'MGKYDDYDWDELPKEVQEAATKLGFTKQMWDNDKEPDTEDLDWDELSSEQQKAAAVLGYDKKTWDSS' A
#
# COMPACT_ATOMS: atom_id res chain seq x y z
N MET A 1 11.59 -3.24 4.90
CA MET A 1 11.29 -1.81 5.06
C MET A 1 11.00 -1.22 3.71
N GLY A 2 9.72 -1.05 3.42
CA GLY A 2 9.24 -0.20 2.35
C GLY A 2 9.77 1.21 2.54
N LYS A 3 9.80 1.97 1.45
CA LYS A 3 10.45 3.28 1.41
C LYS A 3 9.79 4.32 2.33
N TYR A 4 8.62 4.00 2.87
CA TYR A 4 7.72 4.90 3.58
C TYR A 4 7.26 4.36 4.94
N ASP A 5 7.78 3.22 5.42
CA ASP A 5 7.33 2.59 6.66
C ASP A 5 7.55 3.47 7.91
N ASP A 6 8.50 4.43 7.84
CA ASP A 6 8.80 5.36 8.94
C ASP A 6 8.05 6.72 8.82
N TYR A 7 7.19 6.89 7.80
CA TYR A 7 6.50 8.15 7.53
C TYR A 7 5.06 8.09 8.03
N ASP A 8 4.61 9.14 8.73
CA ASP A 8 3.18 9.31 9.00
C ASP A 8 2.43 9.57 7.68
N TRP A 9 1.14 9.23 7.61
CA TRP A 9 0.32 9.42 6.41
C TRP A 9 0.41 10.85 5.85
N ASP A 10 0.46 11.85 6.73
CA ASP A 10 0.55 13.27 6.34
C ASP A 10 1.91 13.64 5.73
N GLU A 11 2.96 12.86 6.02
CA GLU A 11 4.31 13.06 5.48
C GLU A 11 4.50 12.36 4.12
N LEU A 12 3.61 11.43 3.78
CA LEU A 12 3.61 10.77 2.48
C LEU A 12 3.35 11.76 1.34
N PRO A 13 4.02 11.60 0.19
CA PRO A 13 3.63 12.28 -1.03
C PRO A 13 2.16 12.00 -1.37
N LYS A 14 1.45 13.00 -1.93
CA LYS A 14 0.05 12.83 -2.35
C LYS A 14 -0.17 11.60 -3.23
N GLU A 15 0.76 11.31 -4.14
CA GLU A 15 0.69 10.14 -5.02
C GLU A 15 0.71 8.82 -4.22
N VAL A 16 1.47 8.77 -3.13
CA VAL A 16 1.55 7.60 -2.24
C VAL A 16 0.30 7.50 -1.37
N GLN A 17 -0.22 8.61 -0.84
CA GLN A 17 -1.49 8.61 -0.11
C GLN A 17 -2.64 8.12 -0.99
N GLU A 18 -2.73 8.60 -2.23
CA GLU A 18 -3.74 8.16 -3.19
C GLU A 18 -3.58 6.68 -3.55
N ALA A 19 -2.35 6.20 -3.71
CA ALA A 19 -2.06 4.79 -3.95
C ALA A 19 -2.45 3.92 -2.74
N ALA A 20 -2.02 4.28 -1.53
CA ALA A 20 -2.38 3.58 -0.31
C ALA A 20 -3.91 3.55 -0.11
N THR A 21 -4.60 4.65 -0.42
CA THR A 21 -6.08 4.71 -0.38
C THR A 21 -6.72 3.74 -1.38
N LYS A 22 -6.14 3.56 -2.58
CA LYS A 22 -6.63 2.58 -3.57
C LYS A 22 -6.40 1.14 -3.13
N LEU A 23 -5.36 0.90 -2.34
CA LEU A 23 -5.13 -0.35 -1.62
C LEU A 23 -6.03 -0.46 -0.37
N GLY A 24 -6.90 0.50 -0.10
CA GLY A 24 -7.79 0.43 1.07
C GLY A 24 -7.15 0.83 2.39
N PHE A 25 -5.89 1.28 2.40
CA PHE A 25 -5.35 1.96 3.57
C PHE A 25 -6.09 3.25 3.83
N THR A 26 -6.33 3.52 5.10
CA THR A 26 -6.75 4.84 5.57
C THR A 26 -5.62 5.44 6.38
N LYS A 27 -5.62 6.76 6.57
CA LYS A 27 -4.68 7.44 7.47
C LYS A 27 -4.57 6.75 8.83
N GLN A 28 -5.71 6.42 9.43
CA GLN A 28 -5.73 5.74 10.72
C GLN A 28 -5.09 4.34 10.66
N MET A 29 -5.25 3.63 9.54
CA MET A 29 -4.65 2.31 9.40
C MET A 29 -3.15 2.43 9.24
N TRP A 30 -2.70 3.32 8.35
CA TRP A 30 -1.28 3.62 8.14
C TRP A 30 -0.57 4.07 9.42
N ASP A 31 -1.08 5.10 10.10
CA ASP A 31 -0.46 5.65 11.31
C ASP A 31 -0.54 4.70 12.53
N ASN A 32 -1.29 3.59 12.44
CA ASN A 32 -1.41 2.59 13.52
C ASN A 32 -0.89 1.20 13.08
N ASP A 33 -0.09 1.13 12.01
CA ASP A 33 0.45 -0.13 11.48
C ASP A 33 -0.63 -1.21 11.27
N LYS A 34 -1.78 -0.80 10.73
CA LYS A 34 -2.87 -1.71 10.38
C LYS A 34 -2.92 -1.94 8.88
N GLU A 35 -3.12 -3.20 8.56
CA GLU A 35 -3.18 -3.73 7.22
C GLU A 35 -4.64 -3.66 6.70
N PRO A 36 -4.86 -3.29 5.44
CA PRO A 36 -6.18 -3.34 4.80
C PRO A 36 -6.50 -4.75 4.32
N ASP A 37 -7.78 -5.02 4.08
CA ASP A 37 -8.24 -6.32 3.54
C ASP A 37 -7.57 -6.69 2.19
N THR A 38 -6.94 -5.73 1.49
CA THR A 38 -6.22 -6.04 0.26
C THR A 38 -4.88 -6.73 0.50
N GLU A 39 -4.25 -6.58 1.68
CA GLU A 39 -3.02 -7.31 1.99
C GLU A 39 -3.26 -8.82 2.12
N ASP A 40 -4.49 -9.23 2.46
CA ASP A 40 -4.89 -10.64 2.43
C ASP A 40 -5.06 -11.19 1.00
N LEU A 41 -4.99 -10.33 -0.03
CA LEU A 41 -5.13 -10.73 -1.44
C LEU A 41 -3.77 -10.93 -2.09
N ASP A 42 -3.67 -11.99 -2.89
CA ASP A 42 -2.53 -12.17 -3.78
C ASP A 42 -2.50 -11.02 -4.82
N TRP A 43 -1.32 -10.69 -5.34
CA TRP A 43 -1.15 -9.66 -6.36
C TRP A 43 -2.06 -9.87 -7.58
N ASP A 44 -2.30 -11.13 -7.96
CA ASP A 44 -3.18 -11.47 -9.08
C ASP A 44 -4.67 -11.26 -8.77
N GLU A 45 -5.04 -11.20 -7.49
CA GLU A 45 -6.41 -10.90 -7.02
C GLU A 45 -6.66 -9.39 -6.90
N LEU A 46 -5.59 -8.59 -6.79
CA LEU A 46 -5.68 -7.14 -6.87
C LEU A 46 -6.18 -6.67 -8.24
N SER A 47 -7.03 -5.65 -8.23
CA SER A 47 -7.40 -4.92 -9.44
C SER A 47 -6.19 -4.24 -10.09
N SER A 48 -6.28 -3.95 -11.39
CA SER A 48 -5.20 -3.24 -12.10
C SER A 48 -4.88 -1.86 -11.51
N GLU A 49 -5.81 -1.24 -10.77
CA GLU A 49 -5.54 0.01 -10.06
C GLU A 49 -4.77 -0.22 -8.76
N GLN A 50 -5.10 -1.27 -8.01
CA GLN A 50 -4.40 -1.68 -6.80
C GLN A 50 -2.96 -2.13 -7.11
N GLN A 51 -2.76 -2.94 -8.16
CA GLN A 51 -1.40 -3.33 -8.60
C GLN A 51 -0.54 -2.11 -8.95
N LYS A 52 -1.12 -1.11 -9.64
CA LYS A 52 -0.42 0.15 -9.94
C LYS A 52 -0.12 0.94 -8.66
N ALA A 53 -1.05 0.96 -7.72
CA ALA A 53 -0.85 1.61 -6.44
C ALA A 53 0.27 0.94 -5.64
N ALA A 54 0.27 -0.38 -5.51
CA ALA A 54 1.33 -1.15 -4.89
C ALA A 54 2.70 -0.85 -5.55
N ALA A 55 2.76 -0.75 -6.87
CA ALA A 55 3.96 -0.34 -7.60
C ALA A 55 4.45 1.09 -7.26
N VAL A 56 3.53 2.03 -6.98
CA VAL A 56 3.88 3.39 -6.52
C VAL A 56 4.47 3.37 -5.11
N LEU A 57 3.98 2.48 -4.24
CA LEU A 57 4.55 2.24 -2.91
C LEU A 57 5.91 1.51 -2.97
N GLY A 58 6.26 0.94 -4.14
CA GLY A 58 7.52 0.24 -4.37
C GLY A 58 7.41 -1.28 -4.29
N TYR A 59 6.19 -1.81 -4.23
CA TYR A 59 5.93 -3.24 -4.28
C TYR A 59 5.78 -3.71 -5.73
N ASP A 60 6.47 -4.79 -6.06
CA ASP A 60 6.14 -5.64 -7.19
C ASP A 60 5.40 -6.90 -6.73
N LYS A 61 4.86 -7.66 -7.69
CA LYS A 61 4.18 -8.94 -7.44
C LYS A 61 4.94 -9.85 -6.47
N LYS A 62 6.25 -9.96 -6.64
CA LYS A 62 7.06 -10.87 -5.82
C LYS A 62 7.18 -10.35 -4.39
N THR A 63 7.37 -9.05 -4.20
CA THR A 63 7.47 -8.44 -2.87
C THR A 63 6.12 -8.37 -2.17
N TRP A 64 5.03 -8.24 -2.92
CA TRP A 64 3.66 -8.23 -2.41
C TRP A 64 3.27 -9.62 -1.92
N ASP A 65 3.37 -10.64 -2.77
CA ASP A 65 3.05 -12.04 -2.44
C ASP A 65 4.03 -12.65 -1.41
N SER A 66 5.09 -11.92 -1.04
CA SER A 66 6.10 -12.32 -0.06
C SER A 66 6.09 -11.42 1.19
N SER A 67 5.15 -10.46 1.27
CA SER A 67 4.98 -9.56 2.40
C SER A 67 4.36 -10.26 3.60
#